data_AF-A0A354C2L8-F1
#
_entry.id   AF-A0A354C2L8-F1
#
_cell.length_a   1.000
_cell.length_b   1.000
_cell.length_c   1.000
_cell.angle_alpha   90.00
_cell.angle_beta   90.00
_cell.angle_gamma   90.00
#
_symmetry.space_group_name_H-M   'P 1'
#
loop_
_entity.id
_entity.type
_entity.pdbx_description
1 polymer ?
#
loop_
_entity_poly.entity_id
_entity_poly.type
_entity_poly.pdbx_seq_one_letter_code
_entity_poly.pdbx_strand_id
1 'polypeptide(L)' 'MITDQEVLRKFEDNLISKEAGINHDQSLNLFTSMWKEGILLGVLPPKDTMEGIDVDIRMAQVLNSCLAESSPD' A
#
# COMPACT_ATOMS: atom_id res chain seq x y z
N MET A 1 2.16 0.82 24.68
CA MET A 1 2.88 -0.27 23.98
C MET A 1 2.00 -1.50 24.06
N ILE A 2 1.52 -2.01 22.93
CA ILE A 2 0.71 -3.24 22.92
C ILE A 2 1.69 -4.40 23.02
N THR A 3 1.55 -5.23 24.05
CA THR A 3 2.52 -6.28 24.40
C THR A 3 2.10 -7.67 23.92
N ASP A 4 0.85 -7.83 23.51
CA ASP A 4 0.29 -9.10 23.07
C ASP A 4 0.04 -9.08 21.56
N GLN A 5 0.89 -9.79 20.84
CA GLN A 5 0.89 -9.86 19.38
C GLN A 5 -0.31 -10.66 18.83
N GLU A 6 -0.80 -11.66 19.54
CA GLU A 6 -1.94 -12.45 19.08
C GLU A 6 -3.26 -11.67 19.22
N VAL A 7 -3.41 -10.94 20.32
CA VAL A 7 -4.57 -10.07 20.54
C VAL A 7 -4.59 -8.95 19.50
N LEU A 8 -3.43 -8.36 19.19
CA LEU A 8 -3.31 -7.35 18.14
C LEU A 8 -3.69 -7.92 16.77
N ARG A 9 -3.15 -9.08 16.39
CA ARG A 9 -3.45 -9.70 15.09
C ARG A 9 -4.93 -10.05 14.95
N LYS A 10 -5.55 -10.63 15.98
CA LYS A 10 -6.99 -10.92 15.99
C LYS A 10 -7.83 -9.65 15.89
N PHE A 11 -7.39 -8.55 16.48
CA PHE A 11 -8.08 -7.26 16.37
C PHE A 11 -7.99 -6.72 14.93
N GLU A 12 -6.79 -6.73 14.33
CA GLU A 12 -6.55 -6.33 12.94
C GLU A 12 -7.36 -7.16 11.94
N ASP A 13 -7.34 -8.49 12.06
CA ASP A 13 -8.12 -9.42 11.21
C ASP A 13 -9.64 -9.16 11.32
N ASN A 14 -10.13 -8.85 12.53
CA ASN A 14 -11.54 -8.50 12.75
C ASN A 14 -11.89 -7.12 12.19
N LEU A 15 -10.94 -6.20 12.16
CA LEU A 15 -11.14 -4.87 11.60
C LEU A 15 -11.21 -4.94 10.07
N ILE A 16 -10.25 -5.65 9.46
CA ILE A 16 -10.16 -5.90 8.01
C ILE A 16 -11.36 -6.70 7.49
N SER A 17 -11.88 -7.66 8.26
CA SER A 17 -13.06 -8.44 7.85
C SER A 17 -14.38 -7.69 7.98
N LYS A 18 -14.46 -6.69 8.86
CA LYS A 18 -15.65 -5.84 9.05
C LYS A 18 -15.67 -4.63 8.11
N GLU A 19 -14.50 -4.11 7.78
CA GLU A 19 -14.31 -3.27 6.61
C GLU A 19 -14.37 -4.18 5.39
N ALA A 20 -15.57 -4.54 4.94
CA ALA A 20 -15.71 -5.17 3.63
C ALA A 20 -15.11 -4.21 2.59
N GLY A 21 -13.83 -4.43 2.29
CA GLY A 21 -13.07 -3.60 1.39
C GLY A 21 -13.84 -3.49 0.08
N ILE A 22 -13.79 -2.32 -0.53
CA ILE A 22 -14.17 -2.17 -1.93
C ILE A 22 -13.45 -3.27 -2.72
N ASN A 23 -14.19 -4.02 -3.52
CA ASN A 23 -13.59 -5.09 -4.31
C ASN A 23 -12.47 -4.53 -5.21
N HIS A 24 -11.62 -5.40 -5.74
CA HIS A 24 -10.46 -4.96 -6.53
C HIS A 24 -10.82 -3.94 -7.62
N ASP A 25 -11.92 -4.17 -8.34
CA ASP A 25 -12.36 -3.29 -9.43
C ASP A 25 -12.82 -1.92 -8.91
N GLN A 26 -13.56 -1.89 -7.80
CA GLN A 26 -13.96 -0.66 -7.13
C GLN A 26 -12.75 0.13 -6.62
N SER A 27 -11.78 -0.56 -6.02
CA SER A 27 -10.52 0.03 -5.56
C SER A 27 -9.71 0.62 -6.71
N LEU A 28 -9.60 -0.10 -7.82
CA LEU A 28 -8.90 0.36 -9.01
C LEU A 28 -9.62 1.56 -9.64
N ASN A 29 -10.95 1.54 -9.70
CA ASN A 29 -11.74 2.66 -10.20
C ASN A 29 -11.57 3.91 -9.33
N LEU A 30 -11.57 3.75 -8.00
CA LEU A 30 -11.34 4.86 -7.06
C LEU A 30 -9.93 5.45 -7.27
N PHE A 31 -8.90 4.59 -7.27
CA PHE A 31 -7.51 5.00 -7.47
C PHE A 31 -7.33 5.77 -8.79
N THR A 32 -7.80 5.21 -9.91
CA THR A 32 -7.66 5.83 -11.23
C THR A 32 -8.41 7.15 -11.35
N SER A 33 -9.56 7.28 -10.66
CA SER A 33 -10.31 8.54 -10.62
C SER A 33 -9.56 9.61 -9.83
N MET A 34 -9.04 9.28 -8.64
CA MET A 34 -8.23 10.20 -7.84
C MET A 34 -6.95 10.62 -8.57
N TRP A 35 -6.31 9.69 -9.27
CA TRP A 35 -5.13 9.98 -10.08
C TRP A 35 -5.42 11.01 -11.17
N LYS A 36 -6.51 10.84 -11.92
CA LYS A 36 -6.95 11.78 -12.95
C LYS A 36 -7.23 13.17 -12.37
N GLU A 37 -7.89 13.24 -11.22
CA GLU A 37 -8.16 14.50 -10.53
C GLU A 37 -6.87 15.19 -10.09
N GLY A 38 -5.91 14.43 -9.54
CA GLY A 38 -4.60 14.98 -9.15
C GLY A 38 -3.81 15.55 -10.34
N ILE A 39 -3.92 14.93 -11.52
CA ILE A 39 -3.36 15.49 -12.78
C ILE A 39 -4.10 16.77 -13.17
N LEU A 40 -5.43 16.77 -13.13
CA LEU A 40 -6.24 17.93 -13.50
C LEU A 40 -5.93 19.15 -12.61
N LEU A 41 -5.72 18.92 -11.31
CA LEU A 41 -5.33 19.93 -10.34
C LEU A 41 -3.85 20.36 -10.47
N GLY A 42 -3.05 19.70 -11.30
CA GLY A 42 -1.63 19.99 -11.51
C GLY A 42 -0.74 19.65 -10.30
N VAL A 43 -1.23 18.79 -9.40
CA VAL A 43 -0.48 18.30 -8.24
C VAL A 43 0.33 17.06 -8.61
N LEU A 44 -0.17 16.26 -9.56
CA LEU A 44 0.52 15.08 -10.09
C LEU A 44 0.90 15.25 -11.58
N PRO A 45 2.04 14.70 -12.01
CA PRO A 45 3.12 14.22 -11.14
C PRO A 45 3.77 15.39 -10.38
N PRO A 46 4.50 15.11 -9.29
CA PRO A 46 5.22 16.14 -8.56
C PRO A 46 6.20 16.89 -9.48
N LYS A 47 6.49 18.15 -9.15
CA LYS A 47 7.44 18.96 -9.95
C LYS A 47 8.85 18.40 -9.88
N ASP A 48 9.26 17.93 -8.71
CA ASP A 48 10.52 17.23 -8.53
C ASP A 48 10.28 15.74 -8.74
N THR A 49 10.94 15.17 -9.75
CA THR A 49 10.84 13.75 -10.06
C THR A 49 11.46 12.84 -8.99
N MET A 50 12.29 13.39 -8.09
CA MET A 50 12.88 12.66 -6.97
C MET A 50 12.03 12.75 -5.70
N GLU A 51 10.94 13.51 -5.70
CA GLU A 51 10.04 13.59 -4.55
C GLU A 51 9.42 12.22 -4.27
N GLY A 52 9.67 11.67 -3.08
CA GLY A 52 9.16 10.36 -2.65
C GLY A 52 10.00 9.15 -3.09
N ILE A 53 11.12 9.34 -3.80
CA ILE A 53 11.96 8.23 -4.30
C ILE A 53 12.56 7.36 -3.19
N ASP A 54 12.78 7.93 -2.00
CA ASP A 54 13.28 7.21 -0.83
C ASP A 54 12.29 6.16 -0.33
N VAL A 55 10.99 6.47 -0.39
CA VAL A 55 9.90 5.55 -0.06
C VAL A 55 9.83 4.45 -1.12
N ASP A 56 9.90 4.81 -2.40
CA ASP A 56 9.87 3.85 -3.50
C ASP A 56 11.04 2.86 -3.43
N ILE A 57 12.26 3.34 -3.17
CA ILE A 57 13.45 2.49 -2.96
C ILE A 57 13.25 1.55 -1.77
N ARG A 58 12.72 2.05 -0.64
CA ARG A 58 12.45 1.23 0.54
C ARG A 58 11.41 0.14 0.25
N MET A 59 10.33 0.48 -0.46
CA MET A 59 9.31 -0.49 -0.85
C MET A 59 9.90 -1.57 -1.77
N ALA A 60 10.70 -1.18 -2.77
CA ALA A 60 11.39 -2.12 -3.65
C ALA A 60 12.32 -3.06 -2.88
N GLN A 61 13.05 -2.56 -1.87
CA GLN A 61 13.89 -3.39 -1.01
C GLN A 61 13.08 -4.43 -0.23
N VAL A 62 11.95 -4.02 0.38
CA VAL A 62 11.07 -4.95 1.11
C VAL A 62 10.53 -6.03 0.17
N LEU A 63 10.01 -5.65 -1.01
CA LEU A 63 9.48 -6.60 -1.99
C LEU A 63 10.56 -7.59 -2.45
N ASN A 64 11.77 -7.11 -2.73
CA ASN A 64 12.89 -7.96 -3.13
C ASN A 64 13.29 -8.94 -2.01
N SER A 65 13.26 -8.51 -0.74
CA SER A 65 13.53 -9.39 0.40
C SER A 65 12.47 -10.50 0.56
N CYS A 66 11.21 -10.19 0.30
CA CYS A 66 10.13 -11.19 0.33
C CYS A 66 10.23 -12.20 -0.81
N LEU A 67 10.71 -11.78 -1.98
CA LEU A 67 10.90 -12.65 -3.15
C LEU A 67 12.13 -13.57 -3.03
N ALA A 68 13.16 -13.16 -2.28
CA ALA A 68 14.38 -13.95 -2.09
C ALA A 68 14.18 -15.16 -1.15
N GLU A 69 13.24 -15.07 -0.21
CA GLU A 69 12.98 -16.11 0.81
C GLU A 69 12.00 -17.21 0.33
N SER A 70 11.42 -17.08 -0.88
CA SER A 70 10.42 -18.01 -1.42
C SER A 70 10.97 -19.04 -2.42
N SER A 71 12.29 -19.24 -2.50
CA SER A 71 12.90 -20.32 -3.30
C SER A 71 13.31 -21.48 -2.39
N PRO A 72 12.55 -22.60 -2.34
CA PRO A 72 13.07 -23.87 -1.85
C PRO A 72 14.00 -24.48 -2.92
N ASP A 73 15.20 -24.90 -2.50
CA ASP A 73 15.99 -25.90 -3.22
C ASP A 73 15.29 -27.27 -3.24
#